data_AF-A0A1M4WAK7-F1
#
_entry.id   AF-A0A1M4WAK7-F1
#
_cell.length_a   1.000
_cell.length_b   1.000
_cell.length_c   1.000
_cell.angle_alpha   90.00
_cell.angle_beta   90.00
_cell.angle_gamma   90.00
#
_symmetry.space_group_name_H-M   'P 1'
#
loop_
_entity.id
_entity.type
_entity.pdbx_description
1 polymer ?
#
loop_
_entity_poly.entity_id
_entity_poly.type
_entity_poly.pdbx_seq_one_letter_code
_entity_poly.pdbx_strand_id
1 'polypeptide(L)'
;MTDFTDDREQQRMQSYINIHLKNEKQTLPIEEQIEELYKKDRNKWIMLAVNVAALLIFGYSFYFDITELSQTVFLIIIAIFGINVGLIFYQKKQLKELVEYLTWKKEREK
;
A
#
# COMPACT_ATOMS: atom_id res chain seq x y z
N MET A 1 -1.98 -14.05 14.18
CA MET A 1 -2.41 -12.79 14.83
C MET A 1 -1.17 -12.13 15.37
N THR A 2 -1.01 -10.83 15.11
CA THR A 2 0.09 -10.04 15.66
C THR A 2 -0.15 -9.85 17.16
N ASP A 3 0.88 -10.03 17.98
CA ASP A 3 0.77 -9.79 19.42
C ASP A 3 0.95 -8.30 19.72
N PHE A 4 -0.16 -7.58 19.85
CA PHE A 4 -0.14 -6.14 20.15
C PHE A 4 0.17 -5.82 21.62
N THR A 5 0.41 -6.83 22.46
CA THR A 5 0.85 -6.62 23.85
C THR A 5 2.37 -6.47 23.99
N ASP A 6 3.14 -6.82 22.95
CA ASP A 6 4.59 -6.58 22.89
C ASP A 6 4.90 -5.11 22.55
N ASP A 7 5.73 -4.47 23.39
CA ASP A 7 6.21 -3.11 23.21
C ASP A 7 6.90 -2.90 21.85
N ARG A 8 7.58 -3.91 21.31
CA ARG A 8 8.24 -3.82 19.99
C ARG A 8 7.23 -3.71 18.86
N GLU A 9 6.15 -4.48 18.96
CA GLU A 9 5.06 -4.46 18.00
C GLU A 9 4.31 -3.12 18.07
N GLN A 10 4.09 -2.58 19.27
CA GLN A 10 3.50 -1.24 19.44
C GLN A 10 4.37 -0.14 18.82
N GLN A 11 5.69 -0.17 19.01
CA GLN A 11 6.61 0.78 18.38
C GLN A 11 6.59 0.67 16.84
N ARG A 12 6.50 -0.56 16.31
CA ARG A 12 6.36 -0.80 14.86
C ARG A 12 5.04 -0.21 14.35
N MET A 13 3.93 -0.44 15.06
CA MET A 13 2.63 0.10 14.68
C MET A 13 2.60 1.63 14.75
N GLN A 14 3.22 2.25 15.76
CA GLN A 14 3.34 3.71 15.83
C GLN A 14 4.13 4.27 14.64
N SER A 15 5.19 3.57 14.21
CA SER A 15 5.93 3.94 13.00
C SER A 15 5.05 3.84 11.75
N TYR A 16 4.22 2.80 11.64
CA TYR A 16 3.29 2.64 10.54
C TYR A 16 2.19 3.71 10.55
N ILE A 17 1.70 4.10 11.72
CA ILE A 17 0.78 5.24 11.89
C ILE A 17 1.45 6.50 11.35
N ASN A 18 2.68 6.80 11.73
CA ASN A 18 3.40 7.98 11.22
C ASN A 18 3.59 7.99 9.70
N ILE A 19 3.82 6.81 9.10
CA ILE A 19 4.00 6.67 7.64
C ILE A 19 2.67 6.84 6.90
N HIS A 20 1.61 6.20 7.38
CA HIS A 20 0.34 6.11 6.64
C HIS A 20 -0.66 7.18 7.04
N LEU A 21 -0.69 7.60 8.30
CA LEU A 21 -1.51 8.67 8.84
C LEU A 21 -0.59 9.87 9.15
N LYS A 22 -0.63 10.89 8.30
CA LYS A 22 0.06 12.18 8.54
C LYS A 22 -0.40 12.76 9.88
N ASN A 23 0.43 13.56 10.55
CA ASN A 23 0.19 14.10 11.90
C ASN A 23 -1.25 14.61 12.14
N GLU A 24 -1.84 15.33 11.18
CA GLU A 24 -3.21 15.86 11.27
C GLU A 24 -4.31 14.79 11.37
N LYS A 25 -4.06 13.58 10.84
CA LYS A 25 -5.02 12.47 10.88
C LYS A 25 -4.84 11.57 12.10
N GLN A 26 -3.73 11.70 12.82
CA GLN A 26 -3.48 10.93 14.05
C GLN A 26 -4.24 11.49 15.25
N THR A 27 -4.63 12.76 15.19
CA THR A 27 -5.45 13.41 16.22
C THR A 27 -6.94 13.10 16.06
N LEU A 28 -7.34 12.46 14.96
CA LEU A 28 -8.73 12.06 14.74
C LEU A 28 -9.13 10.93 15.69
N PRO A 29 -10.43 10.78 16.00
CA PRO A 29 -10.96 9.60 16.67
C PRO A 29 -10.52 8.30 15.97
N ILE A 30 -10.30 7.22 16.73
CA ILE A 30 -9.82 5.94 16.20
C ILE A 30 -10.69 5.44 15.03
N GLU A 31 -12.00 5.68 15.08
CA GLU A 31 -12.94 5.31 14.02
C GLU A 31 -12.67 6.05 12.70
N GLU A 32 -12.38 7.35 12.76
CA GLU A 32 -12.04 8.15 11.60
C GLU A 32 -10.64 7.79 11.05
N GLN A 33 -9.70 7.43 11.91
CA GLN A 33 -8.40 6.88 11.50
C GLN A 33 -8.55 5.59 10.71
N ILE A 34 -9.42 4.68 11.18
CA ILE A 34 -9.72 3.43 10.48
C ILE A 34 -10.36 3.70 9.12
N GLU A 35 -11.32 4.63 9.04
CA GLU A 35 -11.95 5.01 7.77
C GLU A 35 -10.92 5.55 6.76
N GLU A 36 -9.98 6.36 7.23
CA GLU A 36 -8.88 6.90 6.41
C GLU A 36 -7.93 5.81 5.89
N LEU A 37 -7.63 4.82 6.72
CA LEU A 37 -6.83 3.66 6.30
C LEU A 37 -7.58 2.83 5.24
N TYR A 38 -8.89 2.65 5.36
CA TYR A 38 -9.70 1.99 4.33
C TYR A 38 -9.74 2.76 3.01
N LYS A 39 -9.86 4.10 3.06
CA LYS A 39 -9.76 4.95 1.85
C LYS A 39 -8.41 4.77 1.16
N LYS A 40 -7.32 4.71 1.94
CA LYS A 40 -5.97 4.44 1.43
C LYS A 40 -5.85 3.05 0.80
N ASP A 41 -6.42 2.03 1.42
CA ASP A 41 -6.42 0.66 0.86
C ASP A 41 -7.11 0.62 -0.51
N ARG A 42 -8.27 1.25 -0.63
CA ARG A 42 -8.99 1.36 -1.92
C ARG A 42 -8.16 2.07 -2.98
N ASN A 43 -7.50 3.17 -2.62
CA ASN A 43 -6.63 3.89 -3.56
C ASN A 43 -5.46 3.02 -4.04
N LYS A 44 -4.93 2.12 -3.21
CA LYS A 44 -3.88 1.16 -3.62
C LYS A 44 -4.38 0.16 -4.65
N TRP A 45 -5.62 -0.31 -4.53
CA TRP A 45 -6.25 -1.15 -5.56
C TRP A 45 -6.40 -0.44 -6.89
N ILE A 46 -6.82 0.83 -6.88
CA ILE A 46 -6.92 1.64 -8.09
C ILE A 46 -5.53 1.80 -8.72
N MET A 47 -4.51 2.11 -7.91
CA MET A 47 -3.13 2.23 -8.38
C MET A 47 -2.60 0.93 -8.99
N LEU A 48 -2.94 -0.22 -8.40
CA LEU A 48 -2.59 -1.54 -8.95
C LEU A 48 -3.27 -1.76 -10.31
N ALA A 49 -4.57 -1.45 -10.41
CA ALA A 49 -5.32 -1.60 -11.65
C ALA A 49 -4.74 -0.73 -12.79
N VAL A 50 -4.41 0.53 -12.49
CA VAL A 50 -3.77 1.45 -13.43
C VAL A 50 -2.40 0.94 -13.86
N ASN A 51 -1.58 0.47 -12.91
CA ASN A 51 -0.30 -0.14 -13.24
C ASN A 51 -0.49 -1.33 -14.19
N VAL A 52 -1.38 -2.27 -13.88
CA VAL A 52 -1.62 -3.46 -14.70
C VAL A 52 -2.09 -3.06 -16.11
N ALA A 53 -3.01 -2.09 -16.21
CA ALA A 53 -3.46 -1.57 -17.50
C ALA A 53 -2.30 -0.96 -18.31
N ALA A 54 -1.43 -0.18 -17.66
CA ALA A 54 -0.24 0.37 -18.30
C ALA A 54 0.68 -0.73 -18.83
N LEU A 55 0.97 -1.77 -18.03
CA LEU A 55 1.79 -2.89 -18.47
C LEU A 55 1.18 -3.60 -19.69
N LEU A 56 -0.13 -3.82 -19.71
CA LEU A 56 -0.81 -4.44 -20.84
C LEU A 56 -0.72 -3.60 -22.10
N ILE A 57 -0.93 -2.28 -21.99
CA ILE A 57 -0.84 -1.34 -23.12
C ILE A 57 0.60 -1.29 -23.65
N PHE A 58 1.59 -1.09 -22.77
CA PHE A 58 3.00 -1.02 -23.18
C PHE A 58 3.50 -2.37 -23.71
N GLY A 59 3.10 -3.48 -23.10
CA GLY A 59 3.44 -4.83 -23.57
C GLY A 59 2.85 -5.12 -24.95
N TYR A 60 1.59 -4.75 -25.18
CA TYR A 60 0.97 -4.86 -26.50
C TYR A 60 1.69 -3.99 -27.53
N SER A 61 1.90 -2.71 -27.23
CA SER A 61 2.56 -1.79 -28.16
C SER A 61 3.99 -2.21 -28.50
N PHE A 62 4.72 -2.79 -27.55
CA PHE A 62 6.05 -3.34 -27.79
C PHE A 62 6.00 -4.60 -28.66
N TYR A 63 5.07 -5.53 -28.41
CA TYR A 63 4.96 -6.78 -29.17
C TYR A 63 4.60 -6.57 -30.65
N PHE A 64 3.79 -5.55 -30.94
CA PHE A 64 3.38 -5.20 -32.31
C PHE A 64 4.30 -4.17 -32.98
N ASP A 65 5.50 -3.93 -32.43
CA ASP A 65 6.48 -2.96 -32.93
C ASP A 65 5.90 -1.55 -33.14
N ILE A 66 4.88 -1.17 -32.36
CA ILE A 66 4.25 0.17 -32.43
C ILE A 66 5.20 1.22 -31.84
N THR A 67 5.97 0.84 -30.83
CA THR A 67 6.96 1.69 -30.17
C THR A 67 8.38 1.28 -30.57
N GLU A 68 9.24 2.25 -30.91
CA GLU A 68 10.69 2.04 -31.15
C GLU A 68 11.50 1.82 -29.86
N LEU A 69 10.90 1.19 -28.84
CA LEU A 69 11.59 0.92 -27.59
C LEU A 69 12.59 -0.22 -27.79
N SER A 70 13.82 -0.07 -27.29
CA SER A 70 14.74 -1.20 -27.26
C SER A 70 14.31 -2.24 -26.23
N GLN A 71 14.66 -3.51 -26.48
CA GLN A 71 14.37 -4.63 -25.57
C GLN A 71 14.90 -4.36 -24.16
N THR A 72 16.07 -3.73 -24.03
CA THR A 72 16.67 -3.37 -22.75
C THR A 72 15.78 -2.40 -21.96
N VAL A 73 15.25 -1.37 -22.62
CA VAL A 73 14.36 -0.40 -21.95
C VAL A 73 13.04 -1.08 -21.54
N PHE A 74 12.51 -1.95 -22.39
CA PHE A 74 11.31 -2.72 -22.06
C PHE A 74 11.49 -3.61 -20.81
N LEU A 75 12.63 -4.30 -20.70
CA LEU A 75 12.97 -5.09 -19.51
C LEU A 75 13.08 -4.23 -18.24
N ILE A 76 13.65 -3.03 -18.34
CA ILE A 76 13.71 -2.08 -17.21
C ILE A 76 12.31 -1.68 -16.76
N ILE A 77 11.40 -1.39 -17.71
CA ILE A 77 10.00 -1.05 -17.40
C ILE A 77 9.31 -2.20 -16.66
N ILE A 78 9.48 -3.44 -17.14
CA ILE A 78 8.93 -4.62 -16.47
C ILE A 78 9.49 -4.77 -15.05
N ALA A 79 10.80 -4.58 -14.87
CA ALA A 79 11.43 -4.67 -13.56
C ALA A 79 10.88 -3.62 -12.58
N ILE A 80 10.78 -2.35 -13.03
CA ILE A 80 10.20 -1.26 -12.23
C ILE A 80 8.73 -1.54 -11.89
N PHE A 81 7.96 -2.06 -12.85
CA PHE A 81 6.59 -2.48 -12.63
C PHE A 81 6.49 -3.56 -11.54
N GLY A 82 7.32 -4.60 -11.61
CA GLY A 82 7.36 -5.66 -10.61
C GLY A 82 7.66 -5.12 -9.20
N ILE A 83 8.63 -4.21 -9.09
CA ILE A 83 8.95 -3.53 -7.83
C ILE A 83 7.74 -2.71 -7.33
N ASN A 84 7.09 -1.94 -8.21
CA ASN A 84 5.94 -1.12 -7.85
C ASN A 84 4.79 -1.97 -7.29
N VAL A 85 4.47 -3.08 -7.96
CA VAL A 85 3.45 -4.03 -7.52
C VAL A 85 3.82 -4.64 -6.16
N GLY A 86 5.07 -5.08 -5.98
CA GLY A 86 5.57 -5.60 -4.70
C GLY A 86 5.42 -4.59 -3.56
N LEU A 87 5.78 -3.32 -3.79
CA LEU A 87 5.61 -2.24 -2.83
C LEU A 87 4.14 -1.98 -2.48
N ILE A 88 3.24 -2.03 -3.48
CA ILE A 88 1.79 -1.89 -3.24
C ILE A 88 1.30 -3.00 -2.30
N PHE A 89 1.67 -4.26 -2.56
CA PHE A 89 1.28 -5.38 -1.68
C PHE A 89 1.83 -5.24 -0.26
N TYR A 90 3.09 -4.82 -0.13
CA TYR A 90 3.69 -4.56 1.17
C TYR A 90 2.93 -3.46 1.94
N GLN A 91 2.61 -2.35 1.28
CA GLN A 91 1.83 -1.27 1.88
C GLN A 91 0.41 -1.69 2.25
N LYS A 92 -0.25 -2.51 1.44
CA LYS A 92 -1.56 -3.08 1.78
C LYS A 92 -1.52 -3.94 3.03
N LYS A 93 -0.48 -4.76 3.19
CA LYS A 93 -0.29 -5.56 4.40
C LYS A 93 -0.16 -4.66 5.63
N GLN A 94 0.64 -3.60 5.55
CA GLN A 94 0.79 -2.63 6.64
C GLN A 94 -0.53 -1.92 6.99
N LEU A 95 -1.31 -1.49 5.98
CA LEU A 95 -2.61 -0.85 6.21
C LEU A 95 -3.58 -1.79 6.93
N LYS A 96 -3.59 -3.08 6.57
CA LYS A 96 -4.42 -4.08 7.25
C LYS A 96 -3.97 -4.30 8.70
N GLU A 97 -2.67 -4.43 8.95
CA GLU A 97 -2.12 -4.54 10.30
C GLU A 97 -2.44 -3.30 11.16
N LEU A 98 -2.39 -2.10 10.58
CA LEU A 98 -2.78 -0.87 11.26
C LEU A 98 -4.26 -0.83 11.64
N VAL A 99 -5.14 -1.26 10.74
CA VAL A 99 -6.59 -1.35 11.03
C VAL A 99 -6.84 -2.36 12.15
N GLU A 100 -6.16 -3.51 12.13
CA GLU A 100 -6.26 -4.53 13.19
C GLU A 100 -5.77 -3.98 14.54
N TYR A 101 -4.61 -3.30 14.55
CA TYR A 101 -4.06 -2.64 15.74
C TYR A 101 -5.00 -1.57 16.31
N LEU A 102 -5.53 -0.67 15.47
CA LEU A 102 -6.45 0.38 15.91
C LEU A 102 -7.77 -0.20 16.42
N THR A 103 -8.25 -1.28 15.82
CA THR A 103 -9.46 -1.99 16.28
C THR A 103 -9.24 -2.63 17.65
N TRP A 104 -8.13 -3.34 17.83
CA TRP A 104 -7.73 -3.89 19.13
C TRP A 104 -7.59 -2.81 20.20
N LYS A 105 -6.98 -1.66 19.86
CA LYS A 105 -6.80 -0.53 20.77
C LYS A 105 -8.15 0.03 21.22
N LYS A 106 -9.09 0.20 20.29
CA LYS A 106 -10.47 0.66 20.57
C LYS A 106 -11.21 -0.28 21.53
N GLU A 107 -11.01 -1.59 21.43
CA GLU A 107 -11.67 -2.57 22.30
C GLU A 107 -11.11 -2.57 23.73
N ARG A 108 -9.85 -2.18 23.94
CA ARG A 108 -9.20 -2.11 25.26
C ARG A 108 -9.33 -0.76 25.96
N GLU A 109 -9.56 0.31 25.21
CA GLU A 109 -9.78 1.67 25.75
C GLU A 109 -11.27 1.96 26.06
N LYS A 110 -12.17 0.99 25.87
CA LYS A 110 -13.57 1.01 26.35
C LYS A 110 -13.66 0.52 27.79
#